data_AF-A0AA43D772-F1
#
_entry.id   AF-A0AA43D772-F1
#
_cell.length_a   1.000
_cell.length_b   1.000
_cell.length_c   1.000
_cell.angle_alpha   90.00
_cell.angle_beta   90.00
_cell.angle_gamma   90.00
#
_symmetry.space_group_name_H-M   'P 1'
#
loop_
_entity.id
_entity.type
_entity.pdbx_description
1 polymer ?
#
loop_
_entity_poly.entity_id
_entity_poly.type
_entity_poly.pdbx_seq_one_letter_code
_entity_poly.pdbx_strand_id
1 'polypeptide(L)'
;MLRKFFPRDKNYILEEAQLSLESVLLQYLVDFVKVSYLLRSNPLGIADDTTTKIKEHRSTEFSHLREFYLNLAGVFRFKFYGDNQLEFLFDGKDDFNKYRDEWNITFKAWTKEFCRHENFTRAILELTVFYPDDYTPQMAGLRLSAFITRFFEVKIDPQKGISKKNVA
;
A
#
# COMPACT_ATOMS: atom_id res chain seq x y z
N MET A 1 -7.79 -2.00 16.95
CA MET A 1 -8.31 -0.75 16.38
C MET A 1 -7.16 -0.06 15.67
N LEU A 2 -7.26 0.03 14.35
CA LEU A 2 -6.37 0.84 13.54
C LEU A 2 -6.47 2.30 13.95
N ARG A 3 -5.41 3.05 13.66
CA ARG A 3 -5.40 4.50 13.80
C ARG A 3 -6.59 5.08 13.02
N LYS A 4 -7.39 5.93 13.69
CA LYS A 4 -8.49 6.64 13.02
C LYS A 4 -7.91 7.64 12.04
N PHE A 5 -8.27 7.50 10.76
CA PHE A 5 -7.79 8.40 9.71
C PHE A 5 -8.71 9.61 9.52
N PHE A 6 -9.92 9.64 10.03
CA PHE A 6 -10.80 10.83 10.00
C PHE A 6 -11.93 10.67 11.04
N PRO A 7 -12.63 11.75 11.43
CA PRO A 7 -13.61 11.70 12.52
C PRO A 7 -14.74 10.67 12.35
N ARG A 8 -15.11 10.35 11.10
CA ARG A 8 -16.16 9.40 10.73
C ARG A 8 -15.65 7.98 10.45
N ASP A 9 -14.35 7.73 10.55
CA ASP A 9 -13.72 6.42 10.31
C ASP A 9 -14.12 5.41 11.41
N LYS A 10 -15.26 4.75 11.20
CA LYS A 10 -15.93 3.88 12.19
C LYS A 10 -16.37 2.53 11.60
N ASN A 11 -16.09 2.26 10.33
CA ASN A 11 -16.45 0.99 9.71
C ASN A 11 -15.46 -0.11 10.12
N TYR A 12 -15.78 -0.80 11.22
CA TYR A 12 -14.93 -1.85 11.78
C TYR A 12 -14.87 -3.11 10.91
N ILE A 13 -15.93 -3.41 10.15
CA ILE A 13 -15.96 -4.58 9.25
C ILE A 13 -15.01 -4.36 8.07
N LEU A 14 -15.04 -3.17 7.47
CA LEU A 14 -14.10 -2.77 6.42
C LEU A 14 -12.66 -2.76 6.96
N GLU A 15 -12.46 -2.24 8.17
CA GLU A 15 -11.16 -2.26 8.84
C GLU A 15 -10.62 -3.69 9.01
N GLU A 16 -11.46 -4.59 9.50
CA GLU A 16 -11.11 -6.00 9.69
C GLU A 16 -10.83 -6.71 8.36
N ALA A 17 -11.64 -6.46 7.35
CA ALA A 17 -11.42 -6.97 6.00
C ALA A 17 -10.06 -6.51 5.44
N GLN A 18 -9.71 -5.24 5.62
CA GLN A 18 -8.42 -4.70 5.24
C GLN A 18 -7.27 -5.35 6.02
N LEU A 19 -7.40 -5.55 7.34
CA LEU A 19 -6.36 -6.21 8.15
C LEU A 19 -6.16 -7.68 7.74
N SER A 20 -7.23 -8.40 7.45
CA SER A 20 -7.17 -9.81 7.02
C SER A 20 -6.38 -10.03 5.73
N LEU A 21 -6.26 -8.99 4.90
CA LEU A 21 -5.56 -9.02 3.61
C LEU A 21 -4.13 -8.49 3.65
N GLU A 22 -3.67 -7.92 4.77
CA GLU A 22 -2.40 -7.18 4.87
C GLU A 22 -1.22 -7.99 4.34
N SER A 23 -1.00 -9.19 4.88
CA SER A 23 0.14 -10.04 4.49
C SER A 23 0.09 -10.43 3.00
N VAL A 24 -1.08 -10.85 2.51
CA VAL A 24 -1.26 -11.32 1.13
C VAL A 24 -1.06 -10.17 0.13
N LEU A 25 -1.56 -8.98 0.44
CA LEU A 25 -1.43 -7.82 -0.44
C LEU A 25 -0.03 -7.21 -0.41
N LEU A 26 0.66 -7.22 0.74
CA LEU A 26 2.06 -6.81 0.83
C LEU A 26 2.98 -7.76 0.07
N GLN A 27 2.74 -9.07 0.16
CA GLN A 27 3.44 -10.06 -0.68
C GLN A 27 3.23 -9.77 -2.17
N TYR A 28 1.96 -9.58 -2.58
CA TYR A 28 1.63 -9.23 -3.96
C TYR A 28 2.35 -7.97 -4.43
N LEU A 29 2.36 -6.91 -3.60
CA LEU A 29 3.05 -5.65 -3.91
C LEU A 29 4.52 -5.88 -4.21
N VAL A 30 5.20 -6.59 -3.32
CA VAL A 30 6.64 -6.85 -3.45
C VAL A 30 6.94 -7.67 -4.69
N ASP A 31 6.20 -8.75 -4.93
CA ASP A 31 6.42 -9.59 -6.09
C ASP A 31 6.11 -8.87 -7.41
N PHE A 32 5.04 -8.07 -7.44
CA PHE A 32 4.71 -7.26 -8.61
C PHE A 32 5.79 -6.22 -8.90
N VAL A 33 6.32 -5.55 -7.86
CA VAL A 33 7.43 -4.60 -7.99
C VAL A 33 8.69 -5.27 -8.54
N LYS A 34 9.07 -6.45 -8.04
CA LYS A 34 10.22 -7.22 -8.56
C LYS A 34 10.07 -7.51 -10.05
N VAL A 35 8.90 -8.03 -10.46
CA VAL A 35 8.61 -8.33 -11.87
C VAL A 35 8.64 -7.06 -12.72
N SER A 36 7.96 -6.01 -12.27
CA SER A 36 7.91 -4.72 -12.99
C SER A 36 9.30 -4.10 -13.15
N TYR A 37 10.15 -4.18 -12.13
CA TYR A 37 11.52 -3.72 -12.21
C TYR A 37 12.32 -4.53 -13.23
N LEU A 38 12.33 -5.86 -13.11
CA LEU A 38 13.11 -6.73 -13.99
C LEU A 38 12.70 -6.60 -15.46
N LEU A 39 11.40 -6.48 -15.76
CA LEU A 39 10.93 -6.27 -17.13
C LEU A 39 11.45 -4.96 -17.73
N ARG A 40 11.67 -3.92 -16.91
CA ARG A 40 12.15 -2.62 -17.36
C ARG A 40 13.67 -2.53 -17.41
N SER A 41 14.36 -3.07 -16.42
CA SER A 41 15.82 -2.95 -16.26
C SER A 41 16.60 -4.09 -16.90
N ASN A 42 16.01 -5.27 -17.02
CA ASN A 42 16.65 -6.47 -17.56
C ASN A 42 15.72 -7.24 -18.52
N PRO A 43 15.31 -6.62 -19.66
CA PRO A 43 14.42 -7.27 -20.62
C PRO A 43 15.03 -8.52 -21.27
N LEU A 44 16.36 -8.62 -21.30
CA LEU A 44 17.09 -9.77 -21.84
C LEU A 44 17.28 -10.92 -20.84
N GLY A 45 16.93 -10.70 -19.56
CA GLY A 45 17.03 -11.71 -18.51
C GLY A 45 18.47 -12.11 -18.15
N ILE A 46 19.47 -11.28 -18.45
CA ILE A 46 20.88 -11.55 -18.16
C ILE A 46 21.07 -11.63 -16.66
N ALA A 47 21.73 -12.68 -16.18
CA ALA A 47 22.00 -12.85 -14.75
C ALA A 47 23.16 -11.94 -14.32
N ASP A 48 22.91 -11.12 -13.32
CA ASP A 48 23.89 -10.34 -12.56
C ASP A 48 23.60 -10.46 -11.06
N ASP A 49 24.48 -9.93 -10.21
CA ASP A 49 24.33 -10.03 -8.75
C ASP A 49 23.02 -9.38 -8.25
N THR A 50 22.58 -8.30 -8.90
CA THR A 50 21.38 -7.54 -8.50
C THR A 50 20.11 -8.32 -8.82
N THR A 51 20.01 -8.83 -10.04
CA THR A 51 18.89 -9.61 -10.56
C THR A 51 18.79 -10.96 -9.87
N THR A 52 19.92 -11.56 -9.49
CA THR A 52 19.97 -12.76 -8.67
C THR A 52 19.39 -12.49 -7.28
N LYS A 53 19.86 -11.44 -6.58
CA LYS A 53 19.29 -11.02 -5.28
C LYS A 53 17.78 -10.77 -5.35
N ILE A 54 17.30 -10.08 -6.39
CA ILE A 54 15.86 -9.82 -6.58
C ILE A 54 15.07 -11.13 -6.73
N LYS A 55 15.56 -12.07 -7.55
CA LYS A 55 14.89 -13.34 -7.83
C LYS A 55 14.88 -14.27 -6.62
N GLU A 56 15.96 -14.29 -5.85
CA GLU A 56 16.12 -15.18 -4.69
C GLU A 56 15.47 -14.63 -3.41
N HIS A 57 15.12 -13.34 -3.38
CA HIS A 57 14.50 -12.73 -2.23
C HIS A 57 13.10 -13.31 -1.92
N ARG A 58 13.02 -14.05 -0.82
CA ARG A 58 11.79 -14.61 -0.22
C ARG A 58 11.54 -13.99 1.15
N SER A 59 11.21 -12.70 1.23
CA SER A 59 10.80 -12.13 2.52
C SER A 59 9.41 -12.62 2.90
N THR A 60 9.28 -13.00 4.17
CA THR A 60 8.02 -13.26 4.86
C THR A 60 7.65 -12.15 5.84
N GLU A 61 8.53 -11.18 6.04
CA GLU A 61 8.32 -10.07 6.98
C GLU A 61 8.18 -8.74 6.23
N PHE A 62 7.03 -8.09 6.39
CA PHE A 62 6.69 -6.82 5.75
C PHE A 62 6.45 -5.69 6.77
N SER A 63 7.04 -5.79 7.96
CA SER A 63 6.86 -4.84 9.06
C SER A 63 7.14 -3.40 8.64
N HIS A 64 8.17 -3.17 7.81
CA HIS A 64 8.51 -1.85 7.27
C HIS A 64 7.49 -1.28 6.26
N LEU A 65 6.71 -2.13 5.60
CA LEU A 65 5.67 -1.71 4.67
C LEU A 65 4.30 -1.57 5.33
N ARG A 66 4.17 -1.96 6.60
CA ARG A 66 2.91 -1.90 7.33
C ARG A 66 2.33 -0.50 7.37
N GLU A 67 3.12 0.52 7.71
CA GLU A 67 2.62 1.90 7.76
C GLU A 67 2.12 2.37 6.39
N PHE A 68 2.84 2.01 5.33
CA PHE A 68 2.43 2.28 3.95
C PHE A 68 1.08 1.62 3.64
N TYR A 69 0.91 0.34 3.99
CA TYR A 69 -0.35 -0.38 3.82
C TYR A 69 -1.52 0.30 4.54
N LEU A 70 -1.32 0.66 5.82
CA LEU A 70 -2.34 1.32 6.61
C LEU A 70 -2.72 2.69 6.05
N ASN A 71 -1.75 3.44 5.55
CA ASN A 71 -2.02 4.72 4.89
C ASN A 71 -2.88 4.53 3.63
N LEU A 72 -2.59 3.52 2.81
CA LEU A 72 -3.43 3.21 1.63
C LEU A 72 -4.84 2.78 2.04
N ALA A 73 -4.96 1.92 3.05
CA ALA A 73 -6.25 1.49 3.59
C ALA A 73 -7.09 2.68 4.08
N GLY A 74 -6.44 3.63 4.77
CA GLY A 74 -7.05 4.90 5.18
C GLY A 74 -7.50 5.75 3.98
N VAL A 75 -6.66 5.88 2.95
CA VAL A 75 -7.02 6.62 1.72
C VAL A 75 -8.20 5.98 1.01
N PHE A 76 -8.27 4.65 0.96
CA PHE A 76 -9.40 3.93 0.40
C PHE A 76 -10.70 4.24 1.14
N ARG A 77 -10.68 4.10 2.48
CA ARG A 77 -11.82 4.43 3.34
C ARG A 77 -12.27 5.87 3.14
N PHE A 78 -11.32 6.80 3.05
CA PHE A 78 -11.61 8.21 2.83
C PHE A 78 -12.24 8.47 1.45
N LYS A 79 -11.73 7.85 0.39
CA LYS A 79 -12.20 8.08 -1.00
C LYS A 79 -13.57 7.46 -1.29
N PHE A 80 -13.81 6.25 -0.84
CA PHE A 80 -15.01 5.49 -1.23
C PHE A 80 -16.10 5.49 -0.16
N TYR A 81 -15.72 5.64 1.10
CA TYR A 81 -16.62 5.50 2.22
C TYR A 81 -16.64 6.75 3.12
N GLY A 82 -15.91 7.82 2.79
CA GLY A 82 -15.68 8.98 3.68
C GLY A 82 -16.96 9.61 4.24
N ASP A 83 -18.01 9.69 3.42
CA ASP A 83 -19.29 10.28 3.80
C ASP A 83 -20.29 9.28 4.39
N ASN A 84 -20.19 8.00 4.04
CA ASN A 84 -21.13 6.98 4.50
C ASN A 84 -20.46 5.65 4.88
N GLN A 85 -19.93 5.61 6.10
CA GLN A 85 -19.18 4.47 6.64
C GLN A 85 -20.07 3.36 7.24
N LEU A 86 -21.34 3.64 7.51
CA LEU A 86 -22.24 2.75 8.28
C LEU A 86 -23.57 2.50 7.53
N GLU A 87 -23.58 2.59 6.20
CA GLU A 87 -24.77 2.16 5.45
C GLU A 87 -24.97 0.67 5.70
N PHE A 88 -26.14 0.32 6.23
CA PHE A 88 -26.58 -1.07 6.26
C PHE A 88 -26.92 -1.49 4.83
N LEU A 89 -26.09 -2.35 4.26
CA LEU A 89 -26.39 -2.99 2.98
C LEU A 89 -27.43 -4.07 3.23
N PHE A 90 -28.70 -3.75 2.95
CA PHE A 90 -29.82 -4.68 3.08
C PHE A 90 -29.91 -5.67 1.90
N ASP A 91 -28.78 -6.07 1.31
CA ASP A 91 -28.72 -6.94 0.13
C ASP A 91 -28.51 -8.44 0.47
N GLY A 92 -28.37 -8.75 1.77
CA GLY A 92 -28.19 -10.11 2.27
C GLY A 92 -26.80 -10.71 1.99
N LYS A 93 -25.85 -9.94 1.45
CA LYS A 93 -24.46 -10.36 1.28
C LYS A 93 -23.66 -10.14 2.56
N ASP A 94 -22.59 -10.91 2.70
CA ASP A 94 -21.62 -10.70 3.76
C ASP A 94 -20.75 -9.46 3.46
N ASP A 95 -21.00 -8.39 4.19
CA ASP A 95 -20.30 -7.10 4.09
C ASP A 95 -18.78 -7.26 4.19
N PHE A 96 -18.30 -8.20 5.01
CA PHE A 96 -16.88 -8.48 5.16
C PHE A 96 -16.25 -8.94 3.84
N ASN A 97 -16.85 -9.95 3.19
CA ASN A 97 -16.36 -10.47 1.93
C ASN A 97 -16.42 -9.43 0.81
N LYS A 98 -17.48 -8.62 0.76
CA LYS A 98 -17.59 -7.50 -0.18
C LYS A 98 -16.44 -6.50 -0.01
N TYR A 99 -16.22 -6.02 1.21
CA TYR A 99 -15.14 -5.07 1.50
C TYR A 99 -13.77 -5.66 1.22
N ARG A 100 -13.58 -6.95 1.53
CA ARG A 100 -12.36 -7.69 1.24
C ARG A 100 -12.06 -7.71 -0.26
N ASP A 101 -13.06 -8.04 -1.08
CA ASP A 101 -12.90 -8.13 -2.54
C ASP A 101 -12.65 -6.75 -3.16
N GLU A 102 -13.42 -5.74 -2.77
CA GLU A 102 -13.25 -4.36 -3.25
C GLU A 102 -11.86 -3.82 -2.91
N TRP A 103 -11.40 -4.08 -1.67
CA TRP A 103 -10.08 -3.64 -1.23
C TRP A 103 -8.96 -4.36 -2.00
N ASN A 104 -9.06 -5.68 -2.16
CA ASN A 104 -8.10 -6.48 -2.92
C ASN A 104 -7.96 -5.99 -4.37
N ILE A 105 -9.09 -5.79 -5.06
CA ILE A 105 -9.12 -5.29 -6.45
C ILE A 105 -8.48 -3.89 -6.52
N THR A 106 -8.88 -2.98 -5.63
CA THR A 106 -8.40 -1.60 -5.63
C THR A 106 -6.91 -1.52 -5.31
N PHE A 107 -6.44 -2.26 -4.31
CA PHE A 107 -5.03 -2.30 -3.93
C PHE A 107 -4.15 -2.81 -5.07
N LYS A 108 -4.56 -3.88 -5.76
CA LYS A 108 -3.83 -4.42 -6.91
C LYS A 108 -3.80 -3.44 -8.08
N ALA A 109 -4.91 -2.75 -8.34
CA ALA A 109 -4.98 -1.70 -9.35
C ALA A 109 -4.04 -0.55 -9.02
N TRP A 110 -4.07 -0.04 -7.79
CA TRP A 110 -3.15 0.99 -7.32
C TRP A 110 -1.69 0.56 -7.39
N THR A 111 -1.37 -0.67 -6.98
CA THR A 111 -0.02 -1.22 -7.09
C THR A 111 0.49 -1.17 -8.53
N LYS A 112 -0.35 -1.57 -9.50
CA LYS A 112 -0.01 -1.52 -10.92
C LYS A 112 0.27 -0.09 -11.39
N GLU A 113 -0.54 0.87 -10.96
CA GLU A 113 -0.33 2.29 -11.26
C GLU A 113 0.94 2.85 -10.60
N PHE A 114 1.19 2.52 -9.34
CA PHE A 114 2.37 2.98 -8.61
C PHE A 114 3.67 2.49 -9.24
N CYS A 115 3.69 1.26 -9.76
CA CYS A 115 4.87 0.69 -10.43
C CYS A 115 5.23 1.39 -11.75
N ARG A 116 4.35 2.23 -12.31
CA ARG A 116 4.68 3.12 -13.43
C ARG A 116 5.67 4.22 -13.00
N HIS A 117 5.77 4.50 -11.70
CA HIS A 117 6.70 5.46 -11.14
C HIS A 117 7.97 4.75 -10.67
N GLU A 118 9.09 5.07 -11.32
CA GLU A 118 10.39 4.46 -11.04
C GLU A 118 10.84 4.68 -9.59
N ASN A 119 10.63 5.88 -9.04
CA ASN A 119 10.99 6.21 -7.66
C ASN A 119 10.24 5.34 -6.64
N PHE A 120 8.99 4.97 -6.94
CA PHE A 120 8.21 4.07 -6.09
C PHE A 120 8.79 2.66 -6.12
N THR A 121 9.03 2.14 -7.32
CA THR A 121 9.61 0.80 -7.54
C THR A 121 10.96 0.65 -6.82
N ARG A 122 11.85 1.64 -6.95
CA ARG A 122 13.14 1.66 -6.25
C ARG A 122 12.98 1.70 -4.75
N ALA A 123 12.10 2.56 -4.22
CA ALA A 123 11.87 2.67 -2.77
C ALA A 123 11.36 1.35 -2.15
N ILE A 124 10.47 0.63 -2.84
CA ILE A 124 10.00 -0.68 -2.36
C ILE A 124 11.12 -1.72 -2.40
N LEU A 125 11.91 -1.78 -3.48
CA LEU A 125 13.05 -2.72 -3.56
C LEU A 125 14.13 -2.42 -2.50
N GLU A 126 14.43 -1.14 -2.26
CA GLU A 126 15.33 -0.70 -1.19
C GLU A 126 14.82 -1.17 0.19
N LEU A 127 13.51 -1.05 0.45
CA LEU A 127 12.88 -1.46 1.70
C LEU A 127 12.68 -2.97 1.87
N THR A 128 12.92 -3.77 0.84
CA THR A 128 12.60 -5.21 0.89
C THR A 128 13.78 -6.06 0.50
N VAL A 129 14.25 -5.91 -0.73
CA VAL A 129 15.31 -6.75 -1.32
C VAL A 129 16.69 -6.31 -0.88
N PHE A 130 16.94 -4.99 -0.85
CA PHE A 130 18.31 -4.46 -0.79
C PHE A 130 18.75 -3.96 0.57
N TYR A 131 17.93 -4.08 1.61
CA TYR A 131 18.19 -3.52 2.95
C TYR A 131 19.66 -3.60 3.34
N PRO A 132 20.40 -2.48 3.31
CA PRO A 132 21.73 -2.44 3.91
C PRO A 132 21.61 -2.57 5.43
N ASP A 133 22.56 -3.25 6.07
CA ASP A 133 22.63 -3.37 7.54
C ASP A 133 22.69 -2.00 8.26
N ASP A 134 23.14 -0.95 7.55
CA ASP A 134 23.23 0.44 8.04
C ASP A 134 22.08 1.36 7.59
N TYR A 135 21.05 0.84 6.92
CA TYR A 135 20.00 1.66 6.32
C TYR A 135 18.92 2.03 7.31
N THR A 136 18.67 3.33 7.47
CA THR A 136 17.58 3.81 8.33
C THR A 136 16.22 3.61 7.62
N PRO A 137 15.35 2.71 8.12
CA PRO A 137 14.02 2.43 7.55
C PRO A 137 13.17 3.68 7.32
N GLN A 138 13.43 4.69 8.16
CA GLN A 138 12.69 5.93 8.28
C GLN A 138 12.71 6.74 6.98
N MET A 139 13.84 6.79 6.25
CA MET A 139 13.93 7.61 5.03
C MET A 139 13.08 7.05 3.88
N ALA A 140 13.07 5.73 3.68
CA ALA A 140 12.25 5.12 2.65
C ALA A 140 10.76 5.15 3.02
N GLY A 141 10.41 4.94 4.29
CA GLY A 141 9.04 5.13 4.77
C GLY A 141 8.51 6.55 4.52
N LEU A 142 9.33 7.58 4.79
CA LEU A 142 8.99 8.98 4.49
C LEU A 142 8.77 9.22 3.00
N ARG A 143 9.62 8.63 2.13
CA ARG A 143 9.47 8.73 0.67
C ARG A 143 8.17 8.09 0.19
N LEU A 144 7.78 6.93 0.74
CA LEU A 144 6.53 6.27 0.41
C LEU A 144 5.30 7.07 0.88
N SER A 145 5.33 7.62 2.11
CA SER A 145 4.25 8.47 2.61
C SER A 145 4.11 9.77 1.81
N ALA A 146 5.22 10.39 1.41
CA ALA A 146 5.23 11.53 0.52
C ALA A 146 4.69 11.18 -0.87
N PHE A 147 5.01 9.98 -1.38
CA PHE A 147 4.48 9.47 -2.64
C PHE A 147 2.94 9.33 -2.57
N ILE A 148 2.39 8.67 -1.55
CA ILE A 148 0.92 8.54 -1.36
C ILE A 148 0.25 9.92 -1.35
N THR A 149 0.80 10.84 -0.55
CA THR A 149 0.27 12.21 -0.39
C THR A 149 0.19 12.93 -1.74
N ARG A 150 1.23 12.80 -2.57
CA ARG A 150 1.28 13.42 -3.90
C ARG A 150 0.38 12.70 -4.90
N PHE A 151 0.43 11.38 -4.94
CA PHE A 151 -0.32 10.56 -5.90
C PHE A 151 -1.83 10.71 -5.73
N PHE A 152 -2.31 10.75 -4.49
CA PHE A 152 -3.75 10.87 -4.21
C PHE A 152 -4.21 12.30 -3.93
N GLU A 153 -3.29 13.27 -3.91
CA GLU A 153 -3.56 14.68 -3.58
C GLU A 153 -4.26 14.86 -2.20
N VAL A 154 -3.90 13.98 -1.26
CA VAL A 154 -4.40 13.99 0.12
C VAL A 154 -3.27 14.33 1.08
N LYS A 155 -3.60 15.00 2.19
CA LYS A 155 -2.68 15.19 3.31
C LYS A 155 -2.99 14.14 4.37
N ILE A 156 -2.00 13.34 4.76
CA ILE A 156 -2.13 12.34 5.83
C ILE A 156 -1.36 12.85 7.05
N ASP A 157 -2.06 13.25 8.10
CA ASP A 157 -1.48 13.75 9.35
C ASP A 157 -1.62 12.69 10.47
N PRO A 158 -0.52 12.34 11.18
CA PRO A 158 -0.51 11.45 12.35
C PRO A 158 -1.66 11.65 13.32
N GLN A 159 -1.98 12.90 13.63
CA GLN A 159 -2.92 13.29 14.69
C GLN A 159 -4.27 13.73 14.12
N LYS A 160 -4.28 14.42 12.98
CA LYS A 160 -5.49 15.01 12.39
C LYS A 160 -6.17 14.12 11.36
N GLY A 161 -5.49 13.07 10.89
CA GLY A 161 -6.02 12.17 9.89
C GLY A 161 -5.83 12.67 8.44
N ILE A 162 -6.70 12.23 7.54
CA ILE A 162 -6.67 12.50 6.10
C ILE A 162 -7.54 13.72 5.81
N SER A 163 -6.97 14.71 5.13
CA SER A 163 -7.72 15.84 4.57
C SER A 163 -7.40 16.00 3.08
N LYS A 164 -8.37 16.48 2.29
CA LYS A 164 -8.08 16.90 0.90
C LYS A 164 -7.07 18.05 0.94
N LYS A 165 -6.12 18.09 -0.01
CA LYS A 165 -5.37 19.31 -0.24
C LYS A 165 -6.34 20.34 -0.82
N ASN A 166 -6.62 21.41 -0.08
CA ASN A 166 -7.21 22.59 -0.69
C ASN A 166 -6.16 23.17 -1.62
N VAL A 167 -6.46 23.20 -2.92
CA VAL A 167 -5.72 24.02 -3.88
C VAL A 167 -6.07 25.46 -3.53
N ALA A 168 -5.10 26.22 -3.03
CA ALA A 168 -5.21 27.66 -2.85
C ALA A 168 -4.95 28.36 -4.18
#